data_AF-A0A5P9CJM2-F1
#
_entry.id   AF-A0A5P9CJM2-F1
#
_cell.length_a   1.000
_cell.length_b   1.000
_cell.length_c   1.000
_cell.angle_alpha   90.00
_cell.angle_beta   90.00
_cell.angle_gamma   90.00
#
_symmetry.space_group_name_H-M   'P 1'
#
loop_
_entity.id
_entity.type
_entity.pdbx_description
1 polymer ?
#
loop_
_entity_poly.entity_id
_entity_poly.type
_entity_poly.pdbx_seq_one_letter_code
_entity_poly.pdbx_strand_id
1 'polypeptide(L)'
;MNVKTTPSRKTIACEDHLIIWIWENFMRNNGLDEDTILNNLMALGDLLVEVRQENAGFLLPSSNPDLVCDAVNQTVTSGEAFYQEHKYFVEEIQGMIDTQSGTSLPKIHV
;
A
#
# COMPACT_ATOMS: atom_id res chain seq x y z
N MET A 1 24.24 1.67 18.51
CA MET A 1 23.82 2.66 17.50
C MET A 1 23.08 1.89 16.42
N ASN A 2 21.75 2.00 16.34
CA ASN A 2 20.98 1.37 15.26
C ASN A 2 21.09 2.27 14.04
N VAL A 3 21.95 1.92 13.10
CA VAL A 3 21.91 2.49 11.76
C VAL A 3 20.60 1.98 11.16
N LYS A 4 19.54 2.80 11.17
CA LYS A 4 18.37 2.53 10.35
C LYS A 4 18.83 2.64 8.90
N THR A 5 19.29 1.53 8.34
CA THR A 5 19.61 1.43 6.93
C THR A 5 18.33 1.67 6.16
N THR A 6 18.36 2.69 5.30
CA THR A 6 17.26 2.96 4.37
C THR A 6 16.93 1.66 3.61
N PRO A 7 15.64 1.28 3.51
CA PRO A 7 15.20 0.16 2.70
C PRO A 7 15.82 0.19 1.30
N SER A 8 16.11 -0.99 0.75
CA SER A 8 16.61 -1.07 -0.62
C SER A 8 15.54 -0.60 -1.62
N ARG A 9 15.95 -0.17 -2.82
CA ARG A 9 14.99 0.15 -3.90
C ARG A 9 14.06 -1.01 -4.22
N LYS A 10 14.55 -2.25 -4.10
CA LYS A 10 13.75 -3.46 -4.28
C LYS A 10 12.67 -3.57 -3.19
N THR A 11 13.06 -3.35 -1.93
CA THR A 11 12.14 -3.34 -0.78
C THR A 11 11.02 -2.31 -0.98
N ILE A 12 11.37 -1.10 -1.41
CA ILE A 12 10.40 -0.02 -1.69
C ILE A 12 9.44 -0.43 -2.81
N ALA A 13 9.94 -0.97 -3.92
CA ALA A 13 9.10 -1.40 -5.03
C ALA A 13 8.17 -2.58 -4.65
N CYS A 14 8.65 -3.51 -3.81
CA CYS A 14 7.82 -4.59 -3.26
C CYS A 14 6.70 -4.02 -2.37
N GLU A 15 7.03 -3.04 -1.51
CA GLU A 15 6.05 -2.36 -0.65
C GLU A 15 4.98 -1.63 -1.46
N ASP A 16 5.38 -0.85 -2.47
CA ASP A 16 4.44 -0.11 -3.32
C ASP A 16 3.47 -1.08 -4.01
N HIS A 17 3.97 -2.22 -4.52
CA HIS A 17 3.13 -3.25 -5.10
C HIS A 17 2.14 -3.82 -4.08
N LEU A 18 2.60 -4.14 -2.86
CA LEU A 18 1.75 -4.70 -1.82
C LEU A 18 0.64 -3.73 -1.41
N ILE A 19 0.97 -2.45 -1.24
CA ILE A 19 0.03 -1.37 -0.92
C ILE A 19 -1.06 -1.27 -1.99
N ILE A 20 -0.64 -1.17 -3.27
CA ILE A 20 -1.56 -1.07 -4.41
C ILE A 20 -2.46 -2.30 -4.47
N TRP A 21 -1.90 -3.50 -4.31
CA TRP A 21 -2.64 -4.74 -4.39
C TRP A 21 -3.67 -4.87 -3.25
N ILE A 22 -3.30 -4.57 -2.01
CA ILE A 22 -4.24 -4.61 -0.88
C ILE A 22 -5.36 -3.58 -1.07
N TRP A 23 -5.02 -2.36 -1.50
CA TRP A 23 -6.01 -1.31 -1.72
C TRP A 23 -7.00 -1.67 -2.84
N GLU A 24 -6.51 -2.24 -3.94
CA GLU A 24 -7.36 -2.75 -5.02
C GLU A 24 -8.32 -3.83 -4.51
N ASN A 25 -7.83 -4.83 -3.77
CA ASN A 25 -8.68 -5.90 -3.23
C ASN A 25 -9.73 -5.36 -2.25
N PHE A 26 -9.37 -4.38 -1.43
CA PHE A 26 -10.32 -3.69 -0.56
C PHE A 26 -11.45 -3.03 -1.36
N MET A 27 -11.11 -2.27 -2.41
CA MET A 27 -12.11 -1.61 -3.25
C MET A 27 -12.99 -2.61 -4.01
N ARG A 28 -12.40 -3.67 -4.58
CA ARG A 28 -13.14 -4.75 -5.26
C ARG A 28 -14.11 -5.46 -4.31
N ASN A 29 -13.66 -5.77 -3.09
CA ASN A 29 -14.48 -6.44 -2.08
C ASN A 29 -15.61 -5.55 -1.54
N ASN A 30 -15.50 -4.22 -1.72
CA ASN A 30 -16.56 -3.25 -1.45
C ASN A 30 -17.45 -2.95 -2.67
N GLY A 31 -17.27 -3.66 -3.78
CA GLY A 31 -18.13 -3.58 -4.96
C GLY A 31 -17.96 -2.30 -5.79
N LEU A 32 -16.80 -1.63 -5.68
CA LEU A 32 -16.48 -0.49 -6.55
C LEU A 32 -16.31 -0.96 -8.00
N ASP A 33 -16.72 -0.12 -8.94
CA ASP A 33 -16.55 -0.37 -10.37
C ASP A 33 -15.09 -0.16 -10.82
N GLU A 34 -14.75 -0.72 -11.98
CA GLU A 34 -13.36 -0.74 -12.49
C GLU A 34 -12.80 0.67 -12.77
N ASP A 35 -13.63 1.61 -13.26
CA ASP A 35 -13.20 2.98 -13.55
C ASP A 35 -12.90 3.72 -12.24
N THR A 36 -13.76 3.55 -11.23
CA THR A 36 -13.52 4.11 -9.89
C THR A 36 -12.25 3.52 -9.26
N ILE A 37 -12.05 2.20 -9.35
CA ILE A 37 -10.83 1.54 -8.87
C ILE A 37 -9.60 2.12 -9.55
N LEU A 38 -9.60 2.19 -10.89
CA LEU A 38 -8.46 2.69 -11.65
C LEU A 38 -8.10 4.13 -11.25
N ASN A 39 -9.10 5.01 -11.13
CA ASN A 39 -8.88 6.39 -10.70
C ASN A 39 -8.27 6.48 -9.29
N ASN A 40 -8.72 5.64 -8.35
CA ASN A 40 -8.15 5.58 -7.01
C ASN A 40 -6.71 5.03 -7.01
N LEU A 41 -6.42 4.02 -7.81
CA LEU A 41 -5.07 3.45 -7.90
C LEU A 41 -4.07 4.42 -8.55
N MET A 42 -4.49 5.21 -9.54
CA MET A 42 -3.64 6.26 -10.11
C MET A 42 -3.30 7.32 -9.06
N ALA A 43 -4.29 7.81 -8.33
CA ALA A 43 -4.08 8.80 -7.27
C ALA A 43 -3.26 8.23 -6.09
N LEU A 44 -3.43 6.94 -5.75
CA LEU A 44 -2.57 6.25 -4.78
C LEU A 44 -1.12 6.15 -5.29
N GLY A 45 -0.92 5.88 -6.58
CA GLY A 45 0.41 5.84 -7.19
C GLY A 45 1.14 7.18 -7.10
N ASP A 46 0.47 8.29 -7.42
CA ASP A 46 1.01 9.64 -7.28
C ASP A 46 1.37 9.95 -5.82
N LEU A 47 0.47 9.60 -4.89
CA LEU A 47 0.70 9.77 -3.46
C LEU A 47 1.92 8.98 -2.96
N LEU A 48 2.11 7.73 -3.41
CA LEU A 48 3.27 6.93 -3.04
C LEU A 48 4.56 7.61 -3.52
N VAL A 49 4.57 8.16 -4.74
CA VAL A 49 5.72 8.94 -5.26
C VAL A 49 6.03 10.14 -4.37
N GLU A 50 5.02 10.92 -3.99
CA GLU A 50 5.17 12.07 -3.09
C GLU A 50 5.74 11.65 -1.73
N VAL A 51 5.15 10.62 -1.10
CA VAL A 51 5.62 10.05 0.16
C VAL A 51 7.08 9.60 0.06
N ARG A 52 7.49 8.98 -1.06
CA ARG A 52 8.88 8.55 -1.28
C ARG A 52 9.83 9.74 -1.46
N GLN A 53 9.38 10.84 -2.05
CA GLN A 53 10.19 12.05 -2.21
C GLN A 53 10.44 12.75 -0.86
N GLU A 54 9.41 12.80 -0.01
CA GLU A 54 9.51 13.39 1.34
C GLU A 54 10.28 12.48 2.31
N ASN A 55 10.06 11.17 2.21
CA ASN A 55 10.70 10.16 3.05
C ASN A 55 11.09 8.92 2.22
N ALA A 56 12.30 8.94 1.67
CA ALA A 56 12.85 7.84 0.87
C ALA A 56 12.95 6.51 1.62
N GLY A 57 12.87 6.51 2.95
CA GLY A 57 12.90 5.32 3.79
C GLY A 57 11.55 4.91 4.38
N PHE A 58 10.45 5.52 3.93
CA PHE A 58 9.11 5.16 4.37
C PHE A 58 8.82 3.66 4.12
N LEU A 59 8.05 3.05 5.00
CA LEU A 59 7.34 1.78 4.81
C LEU A 59 6.08 1.91 5.67
N LEU A 60 5.03 1.15 5.35
CA LEU A 60 3.90 1.10 6.27
C LEU A 60 4.34 0.52 7.63
N PRO A 61 3.69 0.92 8.75
CA PRO A 61 4.12 0.50 10.08
C PRO A 61 4.19 -1.02 10.26
N SER A 62 3.27 -1.76 9.65
CA SER A 62 3.25 -3.23 9.73
C SER A 62 4.20 -3.92 8.74
N SER A 63 4.89 -3.16 7.89
CA SER A 63 5.78 -3.73 6.89
C SER A 63 7.16 -4.05 7.44
N ASN A 64 7.64 -5.24 7.10
CA ASN A 64 8.99 -5.68 7.43
C ASN A 64 9.88 -5.57 6.18
N PRO A 65 10.95 -4.75 6.20
CA PRO A 65 11.83 -4.54 5.04
C PRO A 65 12.50 -5.82 4.53
N ASP A 66 12.68 -6.82 5.40
CA ASP A 66 13.31 -8.09 5.06
C ASP A 66 12.32 -9.10 4.46
N LEU A 67 11.01 -8.93 4.71
CA LEU A 67 9.97 -9.90 4.32
C LEU A 67 9.01 -9.38 3.25
N VAL A 68 8.96 -8.07 2.99
CA VAL A 68 7.97 -7.48 2.06
C VAL A 68 8.01 -8.10 0.67
N CYS A 69 9.20 -8.43 0.16
CA CYS A 69 9.30 -9.06 -1.16
C CYS A 69 8.80 -10.50 -1.16
N ASP A 70 8.91 -11.21 -0.04
CA ASP A 70 8.30 -12.53 0.11
C ASP A 70 6.78 -12.42 0.26
N ALA A 71 6.29 -11.38 0.96
CA ALA A 71 4.87 -11.08 1.05
C ALA A 71 4.25 -10.79 -0.33
N VAL A 72 4.97 -10.07 -1.21
CA VAL A 72 4.52 -9.90 -2.62
C VAL A 72 4.42 -11.24 -3.34
N ASN A 73 5.35 -12.17 -3.14
CA ASN A 73 5.22 -13.50 -3.76
C ASN A 73 3.95 -14.24 -3.26
N GLN A 74 3.57 -14.02 -1.99
CA GLN A 74 2.37 -14.62 -1.41
C GLN A 74 1.07 -14.08 -1.99
N THR A 75 1.03 -12.85 -2.51
CA THR A 75 -0.18 -12.31 -3.17
C THR A 75 -0.55 -13.13 -4.40
N VAL A 76 0.45 -13.63 -5.14
CA VAL A 76 0.26 -14.47 -6.34
C VAL A 76 -0.11 -15.91 -5.97
N THR A 77 0.49 -16.48 -4.92
CA THR A 77 0.26 -17.89 -4.56
C THR A 77 -1.01 -18.11 -3.76
N SER A 78 -1.36 -17.14 -2.90
CA SER A 78 -2.37 -17.32 -1.85
C SER A 78 -3.55 -16.37 -2.02
N GLY A 79 -3.43 -15.32 -2.86
CA GLY A 79 -4.53 -14.46 -3.30
C GLY A 79 -5.44 -14.00 -2.17
N GLU A 80 -6.73 -14.34 -2.25
CA GLU A 80 -7.74 -13.95 -1.26
C GLU A 80 -7.41 -14.38 0.19
N ALA A 81 -6.79 -15.54 0.38
CA ALA A 81 -6.42 -15.99 1.74
C ALA A 81 -5.36 -15.05 2.35
N PHE A 82 -4.41 -14.61 1.54
CA PHE A 82 -3.42 -13.61 1.96
C PHE A 82 -4.11 -12.28 2.27
N TYR A 83 -5.03 -11.82 1.42
CA TYR A 83 -5.78 -10.58 1.68
C TYR A 83 -6.54 -10.64 3.01
N GLN A 84 -7.26 -11.73 3.31
CA GLN A 84 -8.03 -11.83 4.55
C GLN A 84 -7.17 -11.81 5.80
N GLU A 85 -5.97 -12.41 5.75
CA GLU A 85 -5.00 -12.37 6.84
C GLU A 85 -4.38 -10.96 7.01
N HIS A 86 -4.17 -10.25 5.90
CA HIS A 86 -3.41 -9.00 5.85
C HIS A 86 -4.26 -7.74 5.66
N LYS A 87 -5.59 -7.84 5.70
CA LYS A 87 -6.50 -6.70 5.51
C LYS A 87 -6.33 -5.58 6.54
N TYR A 88 -5.61 -5.83 7.64
CA TYR A 88 -5.24 -4.78 8.59
C TYR A 88 -4.41 -3.66 7.94
N PHE A 89 -3.71 -3.93 6.84
CA PHE A 89 -3.01 -2.89 6.06
C PHE A 89 -3.96 -1.83 5.49
N VAL A 90 -5.26 -2.14 5.32
CA VAL A 90 -6.25 -1.16 4.83
C VAL A 90 -6.29 0.08 5.72
N GLU A 91 -6.26 -0.09 7.04
CA GLU A 91 -6.27 1.03 7.98
C GLU A 91 -4.99 1.87 7.89
N GLU A 92 -3.84 1.24 7.66
CA GLU A 92 -2.56 1.94 7.50
C GLU A 92 -2.50 2.71 6.18
N ILE A 93 -3.02 2.13 5.09
CA ILE A 93 -3.13 2.78 3.79
C ILE A 93 -4.08 3.97 3.88
N GLN A 94 -5.26 3.80 4.50
CA GLN A 94 -6.20 4.90 4.71
C GLN A 94 -5.57 6.00 5.57
N GLY A 95 -4.83 5.65 6.63
CA GLY A 95 -4.11 6.63 7.45
C GLY A 95 -3.04 7.41 6.67
N MET A 96 -2.32 6.75 5.76
CA MET A 96 -1.38 7.41 4.86
C MET A 96 -2.10 8.40 3.93
N ILE A 97 -3.22 7.98 3.33
CA ILE A 97 -4.07 8.81 2.47
C ILE A 97 -4.58 10.03 3.23
N ASP A 98 -5.08 9.83 4.45
CA ASP A 98 -5.65 10.91 5.28
C ASP A 98 -4.60 11.92 5.75
N THR A 99 -3.36 11.48 6.00
CA THR A 99 -2.28 12.34 6.49
C THR A 99 -1.77 13.31 5.41
N GLN A 100 -1.89 12.93 4.14
CA GLN A 100 -1.42 13.69 2.98
C GLN A 100 -2.55 14.53 2.33
N SER A 101 -3.61 14.84 3.09
CA SER A 101 -4.85 15.47 2.60
C SER A 101 -4.72 16.95 2.19
N GLY A 102 -3.92 17.16 1.13
CA GLY A 102 -4.22 18.06 0.02
C GLY A 102 -4.71 17.31 -1.23
N THR A 103 -4.68 15.97 -1.25
CA THR A 103 -5.07 15.12 -2.38
C THR A 103 -6.53 14.63 -2.27
N SER A 104 -7.26 14.74 -3.39
CA SER A 104 -8.69 14.47 -3.52
C SER A 104 -9.02 12.98 -3.64
N LEU A 105 -8.51 12.13 -2.75
CA LEU A 105 -8.91 10.73 -2.70
C LEU A 105 -10.30 10.62 -2.03
N PRO A 106 -11.28 9.96 -2.67
CA PRO A 106 -12.57 9.73 -2.04
C PRO A 106 -12.37 8.92 -0.77
N LYS A 107 -12.99 9.37 0.33
CA LYS A 107 -12.97 8.63 1.60
C LYS A 107 -13.80 7.37 1.45
N ILE A 108 -13.13 6.24 1.25
CA ILE A 108 -13.77 4.93 1.29
C ILE A 108 -13.94 4.60 2.77
N HIS A 109 -15.18 4.39 3.19
CA HIS A 109 -15.44 4.03 4.58
C HIS A 109 -14.98 2.59 4.78
N VAL A 110 -13.99 2.42 5.65
CA VAL A 110 -13.51 1.11 6.14
C VAL A 110 -14.50 0.56 7.16
#